data_AF-A0A831V010-F1
#
_entry.id   AF-A0A831V010-F1
#
_cell.length_a   1.000
_cell.length_b   1.000
_cell.length_c   1.000
_cell.angle_alpha   90.00
_cell.angle_beta   90.00
_cell.angle_gamma   90.00
#
_symmetry.space_group_name_H-M   'P 1'
#
loop_
_entity.id
_entity.type
_entity.pdbx_description
1 polymer ?
#
loop_
_entity_poly.entity_id
_entity_poly.type
_entity_poly.pdbx_seq_one_letter_code
_entity_poly.pdbx_strand_id
1 'polypeptide(L)'
;MPRRSRSCSRGLGCDDHGDAQASRGRARRRLVTAPFASRLLAWFDRHGRHDLPWQHPRSAYRVWLSEIMLQQTQVATVIPYFQRFVERFPDLASLAAAEVDEVLALWSGLGYYARARNLHRAARELVANGVPESADGWAALPGVGPSTAAAIVAQAFDERAVILDG
;
A
#
# COMPACT_ATOMS: atom_id res chain seq x y z
N MET A 1 65.29 19.39 -4.05
CA MET A 1 66.39 19.78 -3.13
C MET A 1 66.45 21.30 -3.11
N PRO A 2 66.50 21.94 -1.94
CA PRO A 2 67.77 22.10 -1.21
C PRO A 2 67.73 21.59 0.25
N ARG A 3 68.94 21.38 0.76
CA ARG A 3 69.35 20.79 2.04
C ARG A 3 69.30 21.83 3.18
N ARG A 4 68.68 21.48 4.32
CA ARG A 4 69.26 21.21 5.66
C ARG A 4 70.24 22.24 6.26
N SER A 5 69.87 22.71 7.47
CA SER A 5 70.75 23.00 8.63
C SER A 5 69.88 22.78 9.89
N ARG A 6 70.05 21.70 10.69
CA ARG A 6 70.92 21.53 11.88
C ARG A 6 70.58 22.54 13.01
N SER A 7 70.47 22.22 14.31
CA SER A 7 70.76 21.01 15.12
C SER A 7 70.57 21.32 16.62
N CYS A 8 70.31 20.27 17.42
CA CYS A 8 70.60 20.11 18.88
C CYS A 8 69.89 21.03 19.88
N SER A 9 69.50 20.62 21.10
CA SER A 9 70.06 19.65 22.07
C SER A 9 68.97 19.26 23.10
N ARG A 10 68.69 17.97 23.34
CA ARG A 10 69.13 17.09 24.46
C ARG A 10 68.72 17.48 25.89
N GLY A 11 68.14 16.48 26.57
CA GLY A 11 67.95 16.34 28.02
C GLY A 11 66.63 15.61 28.32
N LEU A 12 66.49 14.29 28.11
CA LEU A 12 66.83 13.16 29.02
C LEU A 12 66.27 13.28 30.45
N GLY A 13 65.34 12.38 30.76
CA GLY A 13 64.81 12.09 32.10
C GLY A 13 63.84 10.89 32.03
N CYS A 14 64.34 9.72 32.43
CA CYS A 14 63.76 8.38 32.40
C CYS A 14 62.46 8.23 33.23
N ASP A 15 61.46 7.54 32.67
CA ASP A 15 61.00 6.17 33.01
C ASP A 15 60.02 6.14 34.19
N ASP A 16 58.74 5.82 33.92
CA ASP A 16 58.12 4.70 34.61
C ASP A 16 56.89 4.14 33.86
N HIS A 17 56.66 2.86 34.09
CA HIS A 17 55.77 1.94 33.40
C HIS A 17 54.27 2.25 33.50
N GLY A 18 53.52 1.88 32.46
CA GLY A 18 52.06 1.88 32.48
C GLY A 18 51.42 1.32 31.21
N ASP A 19 51.22 0.00 31.22
CA ASP A 19 50.14 -0.75 30.56
C ASP A 19 49.89 -0.63 29.04
N ALA A 20 50.34 -1.69 28.36
CA ALA A 20 49.47 -2.70 27.78
C ALA A 20 48.21 -2.25 27.01
N GLN A 21 48.22 -2.68 25.73
CA GLN A 21 47.10 -3.25 24.98
C GLN A 21 46.28 -2.34 24.06
N ALA A 22 46.62 -2.53 22.78
CA ALA A 22 45.72 -3.00 21.74
C ALA A 22 44.64 -2.04 21.25
N SER A 23 44.95 -1.49 20.08
CA SER A 23 44.04 -1.31 18.95
C SER A 23 42.79 -2.21 19.02
N ARG A 24 41.62 -1.58 18.97
CA ARG A 24 40.55 -1.92 18.04
C ARG A 24 39.50 -0.81 18.12
N GLY A 25 39.57 0.11 17.16
CA GLY A 25 38.45 0.99 16.86
C GLY A 25 37.21 0.13 16.70
N ARG A 26 36.23 0.34 17.57
CA ARG A 26 34.92 -0.31 17.49
C ARG A 26 34.24 0.28 16.27
N ALA A 27 34.55 -0.28 15.10
CA ALA A 27 33.80 -0.04 13.88
C ALA A 27 32.35 -0.34 14.25
N ARG A 28 31.54 0.72 14.38
CA ARG A 28 30.10 0.60 14.45
C ARG A 28 29.73 -0.11 13.17
N ARG A 29 29.49 -1.41 13.27
CA ARG A 29 29.00 -2.23 12.18
C ARG A 29 27.67 -1.58 11.79
N ARG A 30 27.69 -0.73 10.76
CA ARG A 30 26.47 -0.27 10.10
C ARG A 30 25.85 -1.55 9.59
N LEU A 31 24.92 -2.11 10.36
CA LEU A 31 23.93 -2.98 9.78
C LEU A 31 23.29 -2.09 8.72
N VAL A 32 23.60 -2.35 7.45
CA VAL A 32 22.87 -1.79 6.34
C VAL A 32 21.51 -2.44 6.44
N THR A 33 20.67 -1.86 7.29
CA THR A 33 19.28 -2.25 7.40
C THR A 33 18.70 -2.03 6.03
N ALA A 34 18.23 -3.12 5.38
CA ALA A 34 17.50 -3.00 4.14
C ALA A 34 16.45 -1.88 4.28
N PRO A 35 16.31 -0.98 3.28
CA PRO A 35 15.33 0.10 3.33
C PRO A 35 13.98 -0.42 3.80
N PHE A 36 13.23 0.39 4.56
CA PHE A 36 11.94 -0.03 5.16
C PHE A 36 11.05 -0.77 4.15
N ALA A 37 10.93 -0.22 2.94
CA ALA A 37 10.19 -0.84 1.84
C ALA A 37 10.63 -2.28 1.54
N SER A 38 11.94 -2.53 1.39
CA SER A 38 12.47 -3.86 1.08
C SER A 38 12.15 -4.89 2.17
N ARG A 39 12.17 -4.48 3.45
CA ARG A 39 11.81 -5.38 4.56
C ARG A 39 10.30 -5.65 4.60
N LEU A 40 9.49 -4.62 4.37
CA LEU A 40 8.04 -4.73 4.33
C LEU A 40 7.60 -5.66 3.19
N LEU A 41 8.15 -5.47 1.99
CA LEU A 41 7.86 -6.33 0.83
C LEU A 41 8.27 -7.78 1.10
N ALA A 42 9.49 -8.03 1.60
CA ALA A 42 9.93 -9.39 1.93
C ALA A 42 9.07 -10.06 3.02
N TRP A 43 8.51 -9.28 3.95
CA TRP A 43 7.53 -9.80 4.92
C TRP A 43 6.18 -10.10 4.25
N PHE A 44 5.70 -9.19 3.39
CA PHE A 44 4.45 -9.36 2.65
C PHE A 44 4.48 -10.59 1.74
N ASP A 45 5.61 -10.87 1.08
CA ASP A 45 5.76 -12.06 0.25
C ASP A 45 5.54 -13.35 1.05
N ARG A 46 6.00 -13.40 2.32
CA ARG A 46 5.91 -14.60 3.17
C ARG A 46 4.66 -14.69 4.03
N HIS A 47 4.10 -13.55 4.43
CA HIS A 47 3.06 -13.47 5.47
C HIS A 47 1.84 -12.63 5.04
N GLY A 48 1.90 -12.00 3.87
CA GLY A 48 0.78 -11.28 3.28
C GLY A 48 -0.39 -12.20 2.95
N ARG A 49 -1.58 -11.61 2.85
CA ARG A 49 -2.76 -12.30 2.34
C ARG A 49 -2.74 -12.20 0.82
N HIS A 50 -2.63 -13.35 0.16
CA HIS A 50 -2.54 -13.48 -1.30
C HIS A 50 -3.74 -14.22 -1.90
N ASP A 51 -4.65 -14.70 -1.04
CA ASP A 51 -5.80 -15.55 -1.37
C ASP A 51 -7.13 -14.81 -1.27
N LEU A 52 -7.11 -13.48 -1.16
CA LEU A 52 -8.34 -12.70 -1.09
C LEU A 52 -9.04 -12.69 -2.46
N PRO A 53 -10.37 -12.83 -2.51
CA PRO A 53 -11.07 -13.07 -3.77
C PRO A 53 -10.97 -11.88 -4.75
N TRP A 54 -10.77 -10.66 -4.27
CA TRP A 54 -10.58 -9.47 -5.11
C TRP A 54 -9.16 -9.33 -5.69
N GLN A 55 -8.18 -10.10 -5.22
CA GLN A 55 -6.81 -10.06 -5.73
C GLN A 55 -6.66 -10.86 -7.04
N HIS A 56 -7.45 -11.93 -7.23
CA HIS A 56 -7.34 -12.83 -8.38
C HIS A 56 -8.72 -13.26 -8.95
N PRO A 57 -9.00 -13.09 -10.26
CA PRO A 57 -8.26 -12.23 -11.17
C PRO A 57 -8.36 -10.76 -10.72
N ARG A 58 -7.31 -9.98 -10.98
CA ARG A 58 -7.28 -8.56 -10.63
C ARG A 58 -7.91 -7.74 -11.74
N SER A 59 -8.83 -6.84 -11.39
CA SER A 59 -9.39 -5.85 -12.32
C SER A 59 -9.81 -4.60 -11.57
N ALA A 60 -9.91 -3.47 -12.28
CA ALA A 60 -10.39 -2.21 -11.69
C ALA A 60 -11.77 -2.38 -11.02
N TYR A 61 -12.68 -3.11 -11.67
CA TYR A 61 -14.00 -3.42 -11.11
C TYR A 61 -13.92 -4.16 -9.76
N ARG A 62 -13.12 -5.23 -9.69
CA ARG A 62 -13.00 -6.07 -8.49
C ARG A 62 -12.31 -5.35 -7.34
N VAL A 63 -11.23 -4.61 -7.66
CA VAL A 63 -10.52 -3.78 -6.68
C VAL A 63 -11.47 -2.74 -6.12
N TRP A 64 -12.08 -1.91 -6.98
CA TRP A 64 -13.01 -0.87 -6.56
C TRP A 64 -14.18 -1.40 -5.72
N LEU A 65 -14.83 -2.49 -6.15
CA LEU A 65 -15.91 -3.11 -5.39
C LEU A 65 -15.45 -3.52 -3.98
N SER A 66 -14.27 -4.15 -3.88
CA SER A 66 -13.72 -4.59 -2.59
C SER A 66 -13.38 -3.41 -1.68
N GLU A 67 -12.80 -2.33 -2.22
CA GLU A 67 -12.46 -1.12 -1.48
C GLU A 67 -13.73 -0.50 -0.87
N ILE A 68 -14.81 -0.36 -1.66
CA ILE A 68 -16.08 0.18 -1.15
C ILE A 68 -16.67 -0.72 -0.07
N MET A 69 -16.61 -2.05 -0.23
CA MET A 69 -17.10 -2.98 0.78
C MET A 69 -16.29 -2.96 2.08
N LEU A 70 -14.96 -2.83 1.99
CA LEU A 70 -14.04 -2.84 3.13
C LEU A 70 -14.10 -1.56 3.97
N GLN A 71 -14.69 -0.48 3.46
CA GLN A 71 -14.98 0.70 4.26
C GLN A 71 -15.83 0.33 5.49
N GLN A 72 -15.27 0.53 6.69
CA GLN A 72 -15.94 0.26 7.98
C GLN A 72 -16.48 -1.18 8.11
N THR A 73 -15.94 -2.14 7.35
CA THR A 73 -16.37 -3.55 7.38
C THR A 73 -15.17 -4.48 7.42
N GLN A 74 -15.21 -5.50 8.27
CA GLN A 74 -14.11 -6.44 8.41
C GLN A 74 -13.98 -7.38 7.20
N VAL A 75 -12.74 -7.75 6.86
CA VAL A 75 -12.40 -8.64 5.73
C VAL A 75 -13.21 -9.93 5.74
N ALA A 76 -13.28 -10.62 6.88
CA ALA A 76 -14.00 -11.90 7.00
C ALA A 76 -15.50 -11.77 6.66
N THR A 77 -16.11 -10.63 7.02
CA THR A 77 -17.50 -10.31 6.67
C THR A 77 -17.64 -10.01 5.19
N VAL A 78 -16.69 -9.29 4.59
CA VAL A 78 -16.77 -8.87 3.17
C VAL A 78 -16.64 -10.04 2.21
N ILE A 79 -15.78 -11.03 2.48
CA ILE A 79 -15.50 -12.17 1.57
C ILE A 79 -16.79 -12.79 0.97
N PRO A 80 -17.76 -13.28 1.76
CA PRO A 80 -18.95 -13.92 1.21
C PRO A 80 -19.86 -12.94 0.47
N TYR A 81 -19.87 -11.66 0.82
CA TYR A 81 -20.65 -10.65 0.09
C TYR A 81 -20.03 -10.33 -1.26
N PHE A 82 -18.71 -10.13 -1.28
CA PHE A 82 -17.96 -9.90 -2.50
C PHE A 82 -18.19 -11.05 -3.49
N GLN A 83 -18.08 -12.30 -3.04
CA GLN A 83 -18.30 -13.49 -3.87
C GLN A 83 -19.71 -13.52 -4.48
N ARG A 84 -20.76 -13.32 -3.68
CA ARG A 84 -22.15 -13.26 -4.20
C ARG A 84 -22.37 -12.09 -5.16
N PHE A 85 -21.75 -10.94 -4.88
CA PHE A 85 -21.83 -9.76 -5.75
C PHE A 85 -21.22 -10.03 -7.11
N VAL A 86 -20.00 -10.58 -7.18
CA VAL A 86 -19.33 -10.85 -8.46
C VAL A 86 -19.90 -12.07 -9.19
N GLU A 87 -20.58 -12.97 -8.48
CA GLU A 87 -21.36 -14.04 -9.11
C GLU A 87 -22.60 -13.47 -9.81
N ARG A 88 -23.32 -12.55 -9.17
CA ARG A 88 -24.51 -11.91 -9.75
C ARG A 88 -24.18 -10.84 -10.79
N PHE A 89 -23.13 -10.06 -10.53
CA PHE A 89 -22.66 -8.95 -11.34
C PHE A 89 -21.19 -9.19 -11.71
N PRO A 90 -20.91 -10.04 -12.72
CA PRO A 90 -19.55 -10.43 -13.07
C PRO A 90 -18.67 -9.27 -13.57
N ASP A 91 -19.29 -8.21 -14.07
CA ASP A 91 -18.62 -7.04 -14.63
C ASP A 91 -19.33 -5.72 -14.30
N LEU A 92 -18.67 -4.62 -14.63
CA LEU A 92 -19.17 -3.27 -14.39
C LEU A 92 -20.50 -3.01 -15.12
N ALA A 93 -20.68 -3.55 -16.33
CA ALA A 93 -21.88 -3.34 -17.14
C ALA A 93 -23.11 -3.99 -16.50
N SER A 94 -22.96 -5.23 -16.02
CA SER A 94 -24.01 -5.97 -15.32
C SER A 94 -24.42 -5.29 -14.01
N LEU A 95 -23.48 -4.70 -13.26
CA LEU A 95 -23.80 -3.90 -12.07
C LEU A 95 -24.54 -2.61 -12.43
N ALA A 96 -24.12 -1.90 -13.48
CA ALA A 96 -24.72 -0.63 -13.88
C ALA A 96 -26.15 -0.79 -14.42
N ALA A 97 -26.42 -1.90 -15.12
CA ALA A 97 -27.71 -2.24 -15.70
C ALA A 97 -28.71 -2.80 -14.68
N ALA A 98 -28.28 -3.13 -13.47
CA ALA A 98 -29.14 -3.70 -12.45
C ALA A 98 -30.17 -2.68 -11.93
N GLU A 99 -31.26 -3.21 -11.38
CA GLU A 99 -32.17 -2.40 -10.58
C GLU A 99 -31.54 -2.10 -9.23
N VAL A 100 -31.75 -0.88 -8.72
CA VAL A 100 -31.13 -0.45 -7.46
C VAL A 100 -31.57 -1.34 -6.28
N ASP A 101 -32.82 -1.81 -6.30
CA ASP A 101 -33.34 -2.69 -5.25
C ASP A 101 -32.63 -4.05 -5.21
N GLU A 102 -32.21 -4.58 -6.36
CA GLU A 102 -31.42 -5.81 -6.43
C GLU A 102 -30.02 -5.61 -5.82
N VAL A 103 -29.37 -4.48 -6.13
CA VAL A 103 -28.09 -4.10 -5.53
C VAL A 103 -28.22 -3.97 -4.00
N LEU A 104 -29.30 -3.32 -3.53
CA LEU A 104 -29.56 -3.15 -2.10
C LEU A 104 -29.88 -4.47 -1.40
N ALA A 105 -30.60 -5.38 -2.07
CA ALA A 105 -30.88 -6.71 -1.55
C ALA A 105 -29.61 -7.52 -1.34
N LEU A 106 -28.69 -7.53 -2.31
CA LEU A 106 -27.39 -8.21 -2.18
C LEU A 106 -26.47 -7.56 -1.13
N TRP A 107 -26.60 -6.24 -0.92
CA TRP A 107 -25.87 -5.50 0.10
C TRP A 107 -26.42 -5.69 1.52
N SER A 108 -27.62 -6.25 1.64
CA SER A 108 -28.33 -6.36 2.92
C SER A 108 -27.50 -7.12 3.95
N GLY A 109 -27.19 -6.44 5.06
CA GLY A 109 -26.34 -6.96 6.14
C GLY A 109 -24.92 -6.37 6.22
N LEU A 110 -24.43 -5.68 5.18
CA LEU A 110 -23.16 -4.93 5.24
C LEU A 110 -23.27 -3.56 5.93
N GLY A 111 -24.49 -3.09 6.18
CA GLY A 111 -24.75 -1.76 6.73
C GLY A 111 -24.37 -0.61 5.77
N TYR A 112 -24.56 0.63 6.23
CA TYR A 112 -24.20 1.86 5.50
C TYR A 112 -24.66 1.86 4.02
N TYR A 113 -25.96 1.68 3.78
CA TYR A 113 -26.56 1.57 2.43
C TYR A 113 -26.31 2.77 1.49
N ALA A 114 -25.84 3.90 2.02
CA ALA A 114 -25.33 4.99 1.16
C ALA A 114 -24.17 4.51 0.26
N ARG A 115 -23.32 3.59 0.74
CA ARG A 115 -22.25 2.97 -0.06
C ARG A 115 -22.79 2.22 -1.26
N ALA A 116 -23.79 1.35 -1.06
CA ALA A 116 -24.44 0.62 -2.15
C ALA A 116 -25.07 1.56 -3.21
N ARG A 117 -25.77 2.60 -2.76
CA ARG A 117 -26.37 3.59 -3.67
C ARG A 117 -25.33 4.40 -4.43
N ASN A 118 -24.22 4.74 -3.79
CA ASN A 118 -23.10 5.44 -4.43
C ASN A 118 -22.37 4.52 -5.42
N LEU A 119 -22.09 3.28 -5.02
CA LEU A 119 -21.52 2.23 -5.88
C LEU A 119 -22.33 2.08 -7.17
N HIS A 120 -23.65 1.97 -7.06
CA HIS A 120 -24.50 1.79 -8.24
C HIS A 120 -24.54 3.03 -9.14
N ARG A 121 -24.58 4.25 -8.56
CA ARG A 121 -24.48 5.50 -9.32
C ARG A 121 -23.15 5.63 -10.05
N ALA A 122 -22.05 5.39 -9.34
CA ALA A 122 -20.70 5.38 -9.92
C ALA A 122 -20.56 4.31 -11.02
N ALA A 123 -21.17 3.13 -10.87
CA ALA A 123 -21.14 2.10 -11.91
C ALA A 123 -21.77 2.61 -13.22
N ARG A 124 -22.90 3.31 -13.13
CA ARG A 124 -23.57 3.92 -14.29
C ARG A 124 -22.74 5.03 -14.92
N GLU A 125 -22.11 5.88 -14.10
CA GLU A 125 -21.20 6.92 -14.59
C GLU A 125 -19.98 6.34 -15.31
N LEU A 126 -19.38 5.27 -14.77
CA LEU A 126 -18.24 4.58 -15.37
C LEU A 126 -18.60 3.90 -16.71
N VAL A 127 -19.80 3.32 -16.83
CA VAL A 127 -20.25 2.75 -18.11
C VAL A 127 -20.52 3.85 -19.13
N ALA A 128 -21.09 4.99 -18.71
CA ALA A 128 -21.41 6.09 -19.62
C ALA A 128 -20.17 6.86 -20.10
N ASN A 129 -19.20 7.09 -19.22
CA ASN A 129 -18.06 7.98 -19.48
C ASN A 129 -16.73 7.24 -19.64
N GLY A 130 -16.70 5.93 -19.41
CA GLY A 130 -15.47 5.13 -19.38
C GLY A 130 -14.84 5.05 -17.98
N VAL A 131 -13.98 4.04 -17.80
CA VAL A 131 -13.23 3.85 -16.56
C VAL A 131 -12.02 4.78 -16.56
N PRO A 132 -11.87 5.69 -15.58
CA PRO A 132 -10.72 6.58 -15.52
C PRO A 132 -9.46 5.80 -15.15
N GLU A 133 -8.33 6.22 -15.71
CA GLU A 133 -7.00 5.68 -15.37
C GLU A 133 -6.31 6.51 -14.26
N SER A 134 -6.84 7.70 -13.93
CA SER A 134 -6.26 8.62 -12.96
C SER A 134 -6.99 8.61 -11.62
N ALA A 135 -6.24 8.84 -10.53
CA ALA A 135 -6.81 8.95 -9.18
C ALA A 135 -7.85 10.08 -9.09
N ASP A 136 -7.61 11.23 -9.74
CA ASP A 136 -8.56 12.34 -9.76
C ASP A 136 -9.89 11.95 -10.42
N GLY A 137 -9.83 11.16 -11.50
CA GLY A 137 -11.03 10.64 -12.16
C GLY A 137 -11.82 9.69 -11.26
N TRP A 138 -11.14 8.82 -10.52
CA TRP A 138 -11.80 7.97 -9.52
C TRP A 138 -12.38 8.77 -8.37
N ALA A 139 -11.67 9.77 -7.85
CA ALA A 139 -12.10 10.61 -6.73
C ALA A 139 -13.31 11.51 -7.06
N ALA A 140 -13.59 11.73 -8.35
CA ALA A 140 -14.79 12.43 -8.79
C ALA A 140 -16.07 11.59 -8.64
N LEU A 141 -15.96 10.25 -8.51
CA LEU A 141 -17.09 9.35 -8.42
C LEU A 141 -17.75 9.39 -7.03
N PRO A 142 -19.08 9.21 -6.95
CA PRO A 142 -19.78 9.20 -5.68
C PRO A 142 -19.27 8.08 -4.77
N GLY A 143 -18.89 8.44 -3.54
CA GLY A 143 -18.43 7.48 -2.52
C GLY A 143 -16.97 7.05 -2.66
N VAL A 144 -16.20 7.63 -3.58
CA VAL A 144 -14.76 7.38 -3.73
C VAL A 144 -13.99 8.56 -3.16
N GLY A 145 -13.29 8.35 -2.03
CA GLY A 145 -12.40 9.36 -1.45
C GLY A 145 -10.98 9.30 -2.04
N PRO A 146 -10.10 10.28 -1.70
CA PRO A 146 -8.73 10.32 -2.24
C PRO A 146 -7.90 9.06 -1.97
N SER A 147 -7.99 8.49 -0.76
CA SER A 147 -7.26 7.26 -0.42
C SER A 147 -7.79 6.06 -1.20
N THR A 148 -9.11 5.91 -1.31
CA THR A 148 -9.73 4.85 -2.12
C THR A 148 -9.37 5.00 -3.61
N ALA A 149 -9.35 6.22 -4.15
CA ALA A 149 -8.91 6.45 -5.51
C ALA A 149 -7.44 6.05 -5.73
N ALA A 150 -6.55 6.44 -4.79
CA ALA A 150 -5.15 6.03 -4.79
C ALA A 150 -4.99 4.50 -4.72
N ALA A 151 -5.79 3.84 -3.87
CA ALA A 151 -5.79 2.39 -3.73
C ALA A 151 -6.21 1.70 -5.02
N ILE A 152 -7.24 2.21 -5.70
CA ILE A 152 -7.69 1.68 -6.98
C ILE A 152 -6.58 1.80 -8.02
N VAL A 153 -5.95 2.97 -8.17
CA VAL A 153 -4.94 3.13 -9.22
C VAL A 153 -3.65 2.37 -8.96
N ALA A 154 -3.21 2.28 -7.70
CA ALA A 154 -2.05 1.49 -7.34
C ALA A 154 -2.28 -0.01 -7.53
N GLN A 155 -3.50 -0.50 -7.30
CA GLN A 155 -3.80 -1.91 -7.37
C GLN A 155 -4.23 -2.38 -8.76
N ALA A 156 -5.03 -1.60 -9.47
CA ALA A 156 -5.61 -1.99 -10.75
C ALA A 156 -4.80 -1.55 -11.97
N PHE A 157 -4.06 -0.44 -11.85
CA PHE A 157 -3.31 0.17 -12.97
C PHE A 157 -1.78 0.19 -12.73
N ASP A 158 -1.30 -0.37 -11.61
CA ASP A 158 0.12 -0.38 -11.21
C ASP A 158 0.74 1.02 -11.10
N GLU A 159 -0.09 2.03 -10.81
CA GLU A 159 0.34 3.42 -10.69
C GLU A 159 0.94 3.72 -9.32
N ARG A 160 1.93 4.63 -9.28
CA ARG A 160 2.52 5.05 -8.00
C ARG A 160 1.61 6.06 -7.30
N ALA A 161 0.80 5.57 -6.37
CA ALA A 161 -0.07 6.39 -5.54
C ALA A 161 0.14 6.14 -4.04
N VAL A 162 -0.13 7.17 -3.23
CA VAL A 162 -0.01 7.10 -1.77
C VAL A 162 -1.39 6.82 -1.18
N ILE A 163 -1.49 5.71 -0.44
CA ILE A 163 -2.70 5.29 0.28
C ILE A 163 -2.52 5.66 1.75
N LEU A 164 -3.55 6.24 2.37
CA LEU A 164 -3.54 6.62 3.78
C LEU A 164 -4.91 6.34 4.40
N ASP A 165 -5.03 5.15 4.99
CA ASP A 165 -6.21 4.70 5.73
C ASP A 165 -5.89 4.54 7.22
N GLY A 166 -6.94 4.51 8.05
CA GLY A 166 -6.86 4.51 9.52
C GLY A 166 -6.90 3.16 10.20
#